data_AF-A0A9W6Z5P5-F1
#
_entry.id   AF-A0A9W6Z5P5-F1
#
_cell.length_a   1.000
_cell.length_b   1.000
_cell.length_c   1.000
_cell.angle_alpha   90.00
_cell.angle_beta   90.00
_cell.angle_gamma   90.00
#
_symmetry.space_group_name_H-M   'P 1'
#
loop_
_entity.id
_entity.type
_entity.pdbx_description
1 polymer ?
#
loop_
_entity_poly.entity_id
_entity_poly.type
_entity_poly.pdbx_seq_one_letter_code
_entity_poly.pdbx_strand_id
1 'polypeptide(L)'
;MPPKGQLTREHTSNQISLTSEGKLQPVPPQLPIKTTSTTYIAMEILQNLMSTNSASSKEVNDSITTLVDRLSHSTLLSDRRAAVLGLKSFSRQYRETVIANSLKHLVLTLQKDGADLDMVKAILETLLILFIRGEGDQDLTRDWISQQSRLKNGKYPSPTLLANDVIADQFSLWISDELTQSVVVIDLLVDFLELDDIHIRLYSLQLLQALISTRPQRTKQLILKSPAAVSKLCATLNVSYEPIRNECILLLMGVVKDNFNIQKLVVFENAFDILYAIIEQEGGIEGNIVVQDCLSLISNLLKYNSTNQKFFIETNCLLKLAQLIQQPLVESELGPIVWNDQRLQNLITTLDTVRLFVVDGTQGISQMQTAMVDSQRPSR
;
A
#
# COMPACT_ATOMS: atom_id res chain seq x y z
N MET A 1 -43.34 31.32 -10.42
CA MET A 1 -43.05 30.42 -9.27
C MET A 1 -41.59 30.59 -8.89
N PRO A 2 -41.24 30.54 -7.59
CA PRO A 2 -41.16 31.59 -6.56
C PRO A 2 -39.84 32.44 -6.62
N PRO A 3 -39.55 33.38 -5.66
CA PRO A 3 -38.87 34.66 -5.93
C PRO A 3 -37.41 34.81 -5.46
N LYS A 4 -36.77 35.90 -5.93
CA LYS A 4 -35.55 36.56 -5.44
C LYS A 4 -35.85 37.39 -4.17
N GLY A 5 -34.86 37.50 -3.28
CA GLY A 5 -34.98 38.06 -1.93
C GLY A 5 -34.99 39.58 -1.79
N GLN A 6 -34.97 40.03 -0.54
CA GLN A 6 -34.56 41.37 -0.12
C GLN A 6 -34.34 41.43 1.40
N LEU A 7 -33.26 42.12 1.78
CA LEU A 7 -32.98 42.64 3.11
C LEU A 7 -33.96 43.78 3.46
N THR A 8 -34.34 43.87 4.73
CA THR A 8 -34.92 45.10 5.33
C THR A 8 -34.07 45.55 6.52
N ARG A 9 -33.60 46.80 6.43
CA ARG A 9 -33.16 47.65 7.55
C ARG A 9 -34.38 48.29 8.19
N GLU A 10 -34.27 48.66 9.46
CA GLU A 10 -34.81 49.89 10.10
C GLU A 10 -34.58 49.77 11.63
N HIS A 11 -34.39 50.80 12.45
CA HIS A 11 -33.88 52.17 12.37
C HIS A 11 -33.94 52.71 13.83
N THR A 12 -32.93 53.47 14.29
CA THR A 12 -32.98 54.63 15.23
C THR A 12 -33.66 54.47 16.63
N SER A 13 -33.25 55.08 17.76
CA SER A 13 -32.50 56.32 18.01
C SER A 13 -32.07 56.42 19.49
N ASN A 14 -30.99 57.16 19.68
CA ASN A 14 -30.35 57.78 20.85
C ASN A 14 -31.20 58.12 22.10
N GLN A 15 -30.54 58.08 23.28
CA GLN A 15 -30.40 59.27 24.15
C GLN A 15 -29.19 59.15 25.10
N ILE A 16 -28.45 60.26 25.21
CA ILE A 16 -27.30 60.52 26.08
C ILE A 16 -27.80 61.30 27.30
N SER A 17 -27.22 61.11 28.49
CA SER A 17 -27.15 62.14 29.54
C SER A 17 -25.92 61.91 30.44
N LEU A 18 -25.07 62.93 30.51
CA LEU A 18 -23.92 63.10 31.43
C LEU A 18 -24.41 63.74 32.74
N THR A 19 -23.79 63.42 33.90
CA THR A 19 -23.12 64.39 34.81
C THR A 19 -22.67 63.79 36.17
N SER A 20 -21.45 64.20 36.56
CA SER A 20 -20.86 64.50 37.89
C SER A 20 -20.79 63.49 39.07
N GLU A 21 -19.54 63.35 39.53
CA GLU A 21 -18.96 62.89 40.81
C GLU A 21 -19.83 62.70 42.07
N GLY A 22 -19.56 61.63 42.83
CA GLY A 22 -19.93 61.46 44.24
C GLY A 22 -19.68 60.04 44.78
N LYS A 23 -18.65 59.86 45.61
CA LYS A 23 -18.32 58.60 46.33
C LYS A 23 -19.46 58.14 47.24
N LEU A 24 -19.66 56.82 47.38
CA LEU A 24 -19.98 56.09 48.63
C LEU A 24 -19.82 54.56 48.40
N GLN A 25 -19.25 53.86 49.39
CA GLN A 25 -18.91 52.42 49.42
C GLN A 25 -19.88 51.66 50.38
N PRO A 26 -19.82 50.32 50.53
CA PRO A 26 -20.69 49.28 49.94
C PRO A 26 -21.78 48.72 50.89
N VAL A 27 -22.78 48.02 50.33
CA VAL A 27 -23.68 47.09 51.05
C VAL A 27 -23.49 45.68 50.47
N PRO A 28 -23.26 44.62 51.27
CA PRO A 28 -22.95 43.30 50.74
C PRO A 28 -24.25 42.60 50.26
N PRO A 29 -24.25 41.94 49.08
CA PRO A 29 -25.33 41.04 48.74
C PRO A 29 -25.15 39.71 49.49
N GLN A 30 -26.23 39.28 50.14
CA GLN A 30 -26.36 38.04 50.89
C GLN A 30 -26.11 36.82 50.00
N LEU A 31 -25.39 35.82 50.52
CA LEU A 31 -25.24 34.50 49.89
C LEU A 31 -26.62 33.83 49.72
N PRO A 32 -26.98 33.34 48.52
CA PRO A 32 -28.10 32.43 48.37
C PRO A 32 -27.72 31.03 48.83
N ILE A 33 -28.66 30.43 49.53
CA ILE A 33 -28.69 29.10 50.14
C ILE A 33 -28.44 28.01 49.07
N LYS A 34 -27.56 27.05 49.38
CA LYS A 34 -27.32 25.85 48.56
C LYS A 34 -28.61 25.04 48.42
N THR A 35 -29.28 25.14 47.28
CA THR A 35 -30.21 24.11 46.81
C THR A 35 -29.42 23.13 45.96
N THR A 36 -29.21 21.93 46.49
CA THR A 36 -28.65 20.76 45.79
C THR A 36 -29.53 20.44 44.59
N SER A 37 -29.15 20.96 43.42
CA SER A 37 -29.94 20.81 42.19
C SER A 37 -29.64 19.44 41.58
N THR A 38 -30.68 18.62 41.44
CA THR A 38 -30.72 17.32 40.74
C THR A 38 -30.06 17.35 39.36
N THR A 39 -29.92 18.54 38.77
CA THR A 39 -29.19 18.83 37.52
C THR A 39 -27.69 18.51 37.58
N TYR A 40 -27.02 18.69 38.73
CA TYR A 40 -25.60 18.36 38.88
C TYR A 40 -25.37 16.85 38.91
N ILE A 41 -26.24 16.12 39.61
CA ILE A 41 -26.22 14.66 39.65
C ILE A 41 -26.56 14.10 38.25
N ALA A 42 -27.52 14.70 37.55
CA ALA A 42 -27.82 14.34 36.17
C ALA A 42 -26.64 14.62 35.22
N MET A 43 -25.91 15.73 35.39
CA MET A 43 -24.70 16.02 34.61
C MET A 43 -23.54 15.07 34.94
N GLU A 44 -23.32 14.70 36.20
CA GLU A 44 -22.30 13.70 36.57
C GLU A 44 -22.66 12.31 36.05
N ILE A 45 -23.94 11.91 36.13
CA ILE A 45 -24.41 10.64 35.59
C ILE A 45 -24.32 10.63 34.06
N LEU A 46 -24.69 11.73 33.39
CA LEU A 46 -24.53 11.85 31.94
C LEU A 46 -23.05 11.86 31.54
N GLN A 47 -22.18 12.50 32.32
CA GLN A 47 -20.74 12.53 32.06
C GLN A 47 -20.09 11.17 32.32
N ASN A 48 -20.54 10.42 33.34
CA ASN A 48 -20.14 9.04 33.60
C ASN A 48 -20.72 8.03 32.58
N LEU A 49 -21.90 8.31 32.00
CA LEU A 49 -22.51 7.51 30.91
C LEU A 49 -21.92 7.84 29.53
N MET A 50 -21.49 9.09 29.32
CA MET A 50 -20.83 9.55 28.09
C MET A 50 -19.33 9.29 28.11
N SER A 51 -18.70 9.10 29.27
CA SER A 51 -17.45 8.35 29.36
C SER A 51 -17.77 6.87 29.18
N THR A 52 -18.06 6.49 27.94
CA THR A 52 -17.96 5.10 27.48
C THR A 52 -16.70 4.50 28.09
N ASN A 53 -16.81 3.36 28.79
CA ASN A 53 -15.71 2.62 29.42
C ASN A 53 -14.46 2.54 28.51
N SER A 54 -13.62 3.57 28.50
CA SER A 54 -12.29 3.50 27.94
C SER A 54 -11.47 2.82 29.02
N ALA A 55 -11.22 1.52 28.83
CA ALA A 55 -10.27 0.78 29.66
C ALA A 55 -9.03 1.65 29.86
N SER A 56 -8.57 1.76 31.10
CA SER A 56 -7.36 2.51 31.40
C SER A 56 -6.20 1.96 30.58
N SER A 57 -5.22 2.78 30.21
CA SER A 57 -4.05 2.31 29.44
C SER A 57 -3.35 1.12 30.10
N LYS A 58 -3.44 1.02 31.43
CA LYS A 58 -2.95 -0.13 32.20
C LYS A 58 -3.76 -1.41 31.93
N GLU A 59 -5.08 -1.35 32.00
CA GLU A 59 -5.96 -2.51 31.71
C GLU A 59 -5.79 -3.01 30.27
N VAL A 60 -5.60 -2.09 29.33
CA VAL A 60 -5.31 -2.44 27.92
C VAL A 60 -3.97 -3.15 27.82
N ASN A 61 -2.92 -2.65 28.47
CA ASN A 61 -1.61 -3.29 28.47
C ASN A 61 -1.64 -4.69 29.12
N ASP A 62 -2.33 -4.84 30.25
CA ASP A 62 -2.51 -6.12 30.93
C ASP A 62 -3.27 -7.12 30.05
N SER A 63 -4.27 -6.64 29.31
CA SER A 63 -5.04 -7.45 28.34
C SER A 63 -4.16 -7.90 27.16
N ILE A 64 -3.36 -7.00 26.59
CA ILE A 64 -2.41 -7.32 25.51
C ILE A 64 -1.39 -8.34 25.99
N THR A 65 -0.84 -8.16 27.18
CA THR A 65 0.14 -9.09 27.78
C THR A 65 -0.46 -10.48 27.95
N THR A 66 -1.69 -10.57 28.47
CA THR A 66 -2.41 -11.85 28.62
C THR A 66 -2.64 -12.55 27.27
N LEU A 67 -2.94 -11.79 26.21
CA LEU A 67 -3.08 -12.33 24.86
C LEU A 67 -1.74 -12.82 24.30
N VAL A 68 -0.64 -12.11 24.56
CA VAL A 68 0.71 -12.52 24.16
C VAL A 68 1.13 -13.81 24.87
N ASP A 69 0.88 -13.92 26.18
CA ASP A 69 1.15 -15.15 26.96
C ASP A 69 0.34 -16.34 26.43
N ARG A 70 -0.92 -16.11 26.05
CA ARG A 70 -1.75 -17.13 25.39
C ARG A 70 -1.16 -17.53 24.03
N LEU A 71 -0.72 -16.55 23.23
CA LEU A 71 -0.13 -16.78 21.92
C LEU A 71 1.17 -17.61 22.00
N SER A 72 2.00 -17.36 23.01
CA SER A 72 3.31 -18.01 23.19
C SER A 72 3.19 -19.41 23.82
N HIS A 73 2.27 -19.60 24.77
CA HIS A 73 2.23 -20.80 25.62
C HIS A 73 1.06 -21.74 25.36
N SER A 74 -0.02 -21.32 24.71
CA SER A 74 -1.15 -22.22 24.45
C SER A 74 -0.77 -23.37 23.51
N THR A 75 -1.15 -24.58 23.91
CA THR A 75 -0.97 -25.80 23.11
C THR A 75 -2.01 -25.90 21.99
N LEU A 76 -3.25 -25.49 22.26
CA LEU A 76 -4.35 -25.51 21.30
C LEU A 76 -4.21 -24.40 20.26
N LEU A 77 -4.33 -24.76 18.98
CA LEU A 77 -4.27 -23.82 17.86
C LEU A 77 -5.42 -22.81 17.92
N SER A 78 -6.62 -23.24 18.30
CA SER A 78 -7.80 -22.39 18.47
C SER A 78 -7.57 -21.25 19.48
N ASP A 79 -6.83 -21.52 20.55
CA ASP A 79 -6.52 -20.56 21.61
C ASP A 79 -5.53 -19.51 21.14
N ARG A 80 -4.47 -19.95 20.44
CA ARG A 80 -3.51 -19.04 19.80
C ARG A 80 -4.20 -18.16 18.76
N ARG A 81 -5.11 -18.74 17.97
CA ARG A 81 -5.85 -18.01 16.92
C ARG A 81 -6.77 -16.95 17.54
N ALA A 82 -7.48 -17.30 18.61
CA ALA A 82 -8.28 -16.34 19.36
C ALA A 82 -7.42 -15.21 19.94
N ALA A 83 -6.19 -15.52 20.40
CA ALA A 83 -5.25 -14.53 20.89
C ALA A 83 -4.82 -13.54 19.78
N VAL A 84 -4.48 -14.03 18.58
CA VAL A 84 -4.15 -13.19 17.42
C VAL A 84 -5.32 -12.27 17.05
N LEU A 85 -6.56 -12.79 17.01
CA LEU A 85 -7.74 -11.99 16.72
C LEU A 85 -8.01 -10.93 17.79
N GLY A 86 -7.72 -11.23 19.06
CA GLY A 86 -7.71 -10.26 20.15
C GLY A 86 -6.67 -9.16 19.93
N LEU A 87 -5.43 -9.51 19.60
CA LEU A 87 -4.37 -8.54 19.32
C LEU A 87 -4.71 -7.65 18.11
N LYS A 88 -5.32 -8.23 17.08
CA LYS A 88 -5.81 -7.50 15.91
C LYS A 88 -6.80 -6.39 16.29
N SER A 89 -7.72 -6.65 17.23
CA SER A 89 -8.71 -5.64 17.64
C SER A 89 -8.05 -4.44 18.36
N PHE A 90 -6.98 -4.68 19.13
CA PHE A 90 -6.20 -3.62 19.77
C PHE A 90 -5.26 -2.89 18.81
N SER A 91 -4.86 -3.52 17.70
CA SER A 91 -3.82 -3.01 16.78
C SER A 91 -4.14 -1.63 16.17
N ARG A 92 -5.42 -1.25 16.06
CA ARG A 92 -5.82 0.05 15.52
C ARG A 92 -5.67 1.21 16.51
N GLN A 93 -6.03 0.96 17.76
CA GLN A 93 -6.07 1.99 18.81
C GLN A 93 -4.77 2.04 19.61
N TYR A 94 -4.11 0.90 19.79
CA TYR A 94 -2.95 0.73 20.66
C TYR A 94 -1.76 0.11 19.91
N ARG A 95 -1.56 0.52 18.65
CA ARG A 95 -0.55 -0.02 17.73
C ARG A 95 0.82 -0.19 18.40
N GLU A 96 1.32 0.87 19.02
CA GLU A 96 2.67 0.94 19.57
C GLU A 96 2.84 -0.07 20.72
N THR A 97 1.81 -0.22 21.56
CA THR A 97 1.78 -1.20 22.65
C THR A 97 1.71 -2.62 22.11
N VAL A 98 0.91 -2.85 21.07
CA VAL A 98 0.84 -4.17 20.41
C VAL A 98 2.18 -4.53 19.77
N ILE A 99 2.82 -3.61 19.04
CA ILE A 99 4.15 -3.85 18.43
C ILE A 99 5.18 -4.23 19.50
N ALA A 100 5.27 -3.44 20.57
CA ALA A 100 6.28 -3.65 21.61
C ALA A 100 6.14 -5.01 22.31
N ASN A 101 4.91 -5.50 22.52
CA ASN A 101 4.66 -6.73 23.28
C ASN A 101 4.50 -7.97 22.39
N SER A 102 3.87 -7.85 21.23
CA SER A 102 3.40 -9.01 20.44
C SER A 102 4.16 -9.27 19.14
N LEU A 103 4.88 -8.30 18.57
CA LEU A 103 5.46 -8.43 17.23
C LEU A 103 6.29 -9.70 17.05
N LYS A 104 7.25 -9.94 17.94
CA LYS A 104 8.08 -11.15 17.92
C LYS A 104 7.25 -12.43 18.02
N HIS A 105 6.23 -12.44 18.87
CA HIS A 105 5.36 -13.60 19.06
C HIS A 105 4.49 -13.86 17.83
N LEU A 106 3.98 -12.82 17.16
CA LEU A 106 3.26 -12.95 15.89
C LEU A 106 4.14 -13.58 14.80
N VAL A 107 5.39 -13.15 14.68
CA VAL A 107 6.35 -13.71 13.71
C VAL A 107 6.67 -15.17 14.03
N LEU A 108 6.94 -15.50 15.29
CA LEU A 108 7.21 -16.88 15.72
C LEU A 108 6.00 -17.78 15.50
N THR A 109 4.78 -17.31 15.77
CA THR A 109 3.55 -18.07 15.50
C THR A 109 3.34 -18.26 14.00
N LEU A 110 3.63 -17.25 13.16
CA LEU A 110 3.57 -17.41 11.70
C LEU A 110 4.49 -18.52 11.20
N GLN A 111 5.70 -18.61 11.78
CA GLN A 111 6.66 -19.66 11.44
C GLN A 111 6.22 -21.04 11.94
N LYS A 112 5.62 -21.10 13.13
CA LYS A 112 5.21 -22.35 13.78
C LYS A 112 3.91 -22.93 13.19
N ASP A 113 2.92 -22.07 12.96
CA ASP A 113 1.56 -22.43 12.60
C ASP A 113 1.21 -22.05 11.15
N GLY A 114 2.23 -21.89 10.29
CA GLY A 114 2.08 -21.48 8.89
C GLY A 114 1.26 -22.42 8.00
N ALA A 115 0.88 -23.60 8.51
CA ALA A 115 -0.01 -24.54 7.84
C ALA A 115 -1.51 -24.25 8.06
N ASP A 116 -1.89 -23.48 9.09
CA ASP A 116 -3.28 -23.11 9.35
C ASP A 116 -3.63 -21.80 8.65
N LEU A 117 -4.45 -21.89 7.60
CA LEU A 117 -4.79 -20.76 6.74
C LEU A 117 -5.48 -19.62 7.50
N ASP A 118 -6.37 -19.95 8.44
CA ASP A 118 -7.07 -18.95 9.25
C ASP A 118 -6.10 -18.18 10.16
N MET A 119 -5.13 -18.88 10.77
CA MET A 119 -4.07 -18.29 11.57
C MET A 119 -3.18 -17.39 10.71
N VAL A 120 -2.69 -17.90 9.57
CA VAL A 120 -1.83 -17.14 8.65
C VAL A 120 -2.54 -15.86 8.23
N LYS A 121 -3.79 -15.96 7.79
CA LYS A 121 -4.60 -14.80 7.40
C LYS A 121 -4.74 -13.79 8.55
N ALA A 122 -5.06 -14.25 9.75
CA ALA A 122 -5.21 -13.38 10.92
C ALA A 122 -3.90 -12.66 11.29
N ILE A 123 -2.76 -13.35 11.21
CA ILE A 123 -1.45 -12.76 11.48
C ILE A 123 -1.06 -11.75 10.39
N LEU A 124 -1.20 -12.11 9.12
CA LEU A 124 -0.87 -11.21 8.00
C LEU A 124 -1.70 -9.92 8.05
N GLU A 125 -3.01 -10.02 8.32
CA GLU A 125 -3.86 -8.85 8.52
C GLU A 125 -3.39 -7.98 9.70
N THR A 126 -3.03 -8.62 10.81
CA THR A 126 -2.55 -7.91 12.00
C THR A 126 -1.24 -7.19 11.70
N LEU A 127 -0.27 -7.86 11.06
CA LEU A 127 1.00 -7.26 10.68
C LEU A 127 0.82 -6.09 9.72
N LEU A 128 -0.06 -6.20 8.72
CA LEU A 128 -0.36 -5.10 7.80
C LEU A 128 -1.01 -3.91 8.50
N ILE A 129 -1.94 -4.13 9.43
CA ILE A 129 -2.53 -3.05 10.25
C ILE A 129 -1.44 -2.33 11.05
N LEU A 130 -0.53 -3.09 11.67
CA LEU A 130 0.58 -2.52 12.44
C LEU A 130 1.61 -1.81 11.55
N PHE A 131 1.69 -2.14 10.27
CA PHE A 131 2.68 -1.55 9.35
C PHE A 131 2.23 -0.23 8.71
N ILE A 132 0.94 -0.12 8.36
CA ILE A 132 0.41 0.89 7.42
C ILE A 132 -0.12 2.17 8.12
N ARG A 133 -0.18 2.22 9.46
CA ARG A 133 -0.58 3.45 10.17
C ARG A 133 0.50 4.52 9.92
N GLY A 134 0.16 5.55 9.12
CA GLY A 134 1.06 6.67 8.81
C GLY A 134 1.30 7.55 10.04
N GLU A 135 2.14 8.58 9.89
CA GLU A 135 2.37 9.54 10.97
C GLU A 135 1.05 10.24 11.37
N GLY A 136 0.53 9.93 12.57
CA GLY A 136 -0.64 10.58 13.17
C GLY A 136 -1.77 9.63 13.58
N ASP A 137 -2.88 10.20 14.06
CA ASP A 137 -4.08 9.46 14.50
C ASP A 137 -4.98 8.97 13.35
N GLN A 138 -4.60 9.22 12.10
CA GLN A 138 -5.38 8.79 10.93
C GLN A 138 -5.15 7.31 10.63
N ASP A 139 -6.21 6.51 10.74
CA ASP A 139 -6.20 5.10 10.40
C ASP A 139 -6.22 4.90 8.87
N LEU A 140 -5.05 4.96 8.23
CA LEU A 140 -4.88 4.67 6.80
C LEU A 140 -5.28 3.23 6.43
N THR A 141 -5.37 2.33 7.43
CA THR A 141 -5.83 0.96 7.19
C THR A 141 -7.33 0.89 6.95
N ARG A 142 -8.10 1.92 7.32
CA ARG A 142 -9.56 1.96 7.12
C ARG A 142 -9.93 2.03 5.65
N ASP A 143 -9.21 2.82 4.86
CA ASP A 143 -9.39 2.89 3.42
C ASP A 143 -8.90 1.60 2.76
N TRP A 144 -7.74 1.08 3.17
CA TRP A 144 -7.20 -0.23 2.77
C TRP A 144 -8.18 -1.40 3.01
N ILE A 145 -8.81 -1.48 4.18
CA ILE A 145 -9.80 -2.53 4.53
C ILE A 145 -11.12 -2.30 3.80
N SER A 146 -11.56 -1.04 3.62
CA SER A 146 -12.76 -0.73 2.85
C SER A 146 -12.62 -1.14 1.38
N GLN A 147 -11.40 -1.12 0.83
CA GLN A 147 -11.10 -1.60 -0.51
C GLN A 147 -11.26 -3.12 -0.65
N GLN A 148 -11.15 -3.91 0.42
CA GLN A 148 -11.49 -5.33 0.37
C GLN A 148 -12.97 -5.60 0.10
N SER A 149 -13.86 -4.72 0.56
CA SER A 149 -15.28 -4.81 0.21
C SER A 149 -15.51 -4.50 -1.28
N ARG A 150 -14.65 -3.65 -1.88
CA ARG A 150 -14.69 -3.25 -3.29
C ARG A 150 -14.13 -4.30 -4.26
N LEU A 151 -13.39 -5.30 -3.77
CA LEU A 151 -12.96 -6.48 -4.55
C LEU A 151 -14.15 -7.24 -5.17
N LYS A 152 -15.36 -7.10 -4.63
CA LYS A 152 -16.59 -7.69 -5.19
C LYS A 152 -17.12 -6.95 -6.43
N ASN A 153 -16.69 -5.70 -6.67
CA ASN A 153 -17.24 -4.81 -7.70
C ASN A 153 -16.26 -4.50 -8.84
N GLY A 154 -15.18 -5.27 -9.00
CA GLY A 154 -14.29 -5.24 -10.18
C GLY A 154 -13.42 -4.00 -10.37
N LYS A 155 -13.57 -2.94 -9.56
CA LYS A 155 -12.64 -1.81 -9.51
C LYS A 155 -11.80 -1.93 -8.25
N TYR A 156 -10.65 -2.58 -8.38
CA TYR A 156 -9.64 -2.66 -7.33
C TYR A 156 -8.62 -1.53 -7.51
N PRO A 157 -8.74 -0.40 -6.79
CA PRO A 157 -7.60 0.49 -6.62
C PRO A 157 -6.62 -0.24 -5.70
N SER A 158 -5.42 -0.55 -6.20
CA SER A 158 -4.33 -1.07 -5.36
C SER A 158 -4.08 -0.06 -4.24
N PRO A 159 -4.08 -0.47 -2.96
CA PRO A 159 -3.62 0.38 -1.88
C PRO A 159 -2.09 0.41 -1.87
N THR A 160 -1.51 0.89 -2.96
CA THR A 160 -0.08 0.83 -3.21
C THR A 160 0.69 1.54 -2.10
N LEU A 161 1.33 0.77 -1.22
CA LEU A 161 2.23 1.30 -0.18
C LEU A 161 3.49 1.93 -0.79
N LEU A 162 3.75 1.66 -2.07
CA LEU A 162 4.84 2.22 -2.87
C LEU A 162 4.46 3.54 -3.58
N ALA A 163 3.18 3.91 -3.65
CA ALA A 163 2.73 5.07 -4.44
C ALA A 163 2.42 6.33 -3.61
N ASN A 164 2.22 6.19 -2.30
CA ASN A 164 1.66 7.26 -1.47
C ASN A 164 2.67 8.04 -0.61
N ASP A 165 3.97 8.03 -0.95
CA ASP A 165 5.03 8.69 -0.15
C ASP A 165 4.83 8.44 1.37
N VAL A 166 4.42 7.22 1.73
CA VAL A 166 4.19 6.87 3.13
C VAL A 166 5.56 6.86 3.79
N ILE A 167 5.85 7.92 4.53
CA ILE A 167 7.06 8.01 5.34
C ILE A 167 6.92 6.94 6.41
N ALA A 168 7.79 5.94 6.32
CA ALA A 168 7.82 4.86 7.29
C ALA A 168 8.28 5.40 8.64
N ASP A 169 7.41 5.32 9.63
CA ASP A 169 7.77 5.70 10.99
C ASP A 169 8.72 4.69 11.64
N GLN A 170 9.21 5.04 12.83
CA GLN A 170 10.11 4.17 13.60
C GLN A 170 9.51 2.78 13.91
N PHE A 171 8.18 2.67 13.99
CA PHE A 171 7.50 1.41 14.29
C PHE A 171 7.41 0.52 13.05
N SER A 172 7.13 1.08 11.87
CA SER A 172 7.20 0.38 10.59
C SER A 172 8.63 -0.11 10.32
N LEU A 173 9.64 0.71 10.64
CA LEU A 173 11.05 0.29 10.54
C LEU A 173 11.38 -0.85 11.51
N TRP A 174 10.85 -0.82 12.74
CA TRP A 174 11.01 -1.91 13.72
C TRP A 174 10.33 -3.20 13.25
N ILE A 175 9.10 -3.13 12.72
CA ILE A 175 8.42 -4.28 12.13
C ILE A 175 9.24 -4.88 11.00
N SER A 176 9.77 -4.03 10.11
CA SER A 176 10.65 -4.49 9.03
C SER A 176 11.93 -5.12 9.54
N ASP A 177 12.53 -4.59 10.60
CA ASP A 177 13.70 -5.20 11.23
C ASP A 177 13.41 -6.61 11.73
N GLU A 178 12.29 -6.80 12.43
CA GLU A 178 11.92 -8.11 12.96
C GLU A 178 11.64 -9.11 11.82
N LEU A 179 10.87 -8.70 10.81
CA LEU A 179 10.53 -9.56 9.67
C LEU A 179 11.74 -9.87 8.77
N THR A 180 12.78 -9.03 8.78
CA THR A 180 13.98 -9.20 7.94
C THR A 180 15.21 -9.73 8.70
N GLN A 181 15.02 -10.25 9.91
CA GLN A 181 16.08 -10.93 10.66
C GLN A 181 16.60 -12.17 9.91
N SER A 182 15.68 -12.95 9.34
CA SER A 182 15.97 -14.25 8.69
C SER A 182 15.28 -14.38 7.34
N VAL A 183 15.79 -15.28 6.49
CA VAL A 183 15.18 -15.63 5.20
C VAL A 183 13.85 -16.37 5.37
N VAL A 184 13.65 -17.04 6.51
CA VAL A 184 12.47 -17.89 6.79
C VAL A 184 11.15 -17.15 6.58
N VAL A 185 11.05 -15.88 7.00
CA VAL A 185 9.82 -15.10 6.80
C VAL A 185 9.59 -14.81 5.32
N ILE A 186 10.64 -14.52 4.56
CA ILE A 186 10.55 -14.32 3.11
C ILE A 186 10.14 -15.61 2.42
N ASP A 187 10.74 -16.76 2.79
CA ASP A 187 10.36 -18.06 2.26
C ASP A 187 8.87 -18.35 2.50
N LEU A 188 8.38 -18.14 3.73
CA LEU A 188 6.97 -18.32 4.06
C LEU A 188 6.05 -17.39 3.25
N LEU A 189 6.36 -16.10 3.16
CA LEU A 189 5.54 -15.15 2.40
C LEU A 189 5.49 -15.48 0.91
N VAL A 190 6.58 -16.00 0.35
CA VAL A 190 6.63 -16.46 -1.04
C VAL A 190 5.87 -17.78 -1.21
N ASP A 191 6.01 -18.73 -0.29
CA ASP A 191 5.27 -20.00 -0.31
C ASP A 191 3.75 -19.75 -0.22
N PHE A 192 3.34 -18.74 0.53
CA PHE A 192 1.94 -18.32 0.64
C PHE A 192 1.34 -17.82 -0.68
N LEU A 193 2.15 -17.46 -1.68
CA LEU A 193 1.67 -17.06 -3.02
C LEU A 193 1.10 -18.24 -3.83
N GLU A 194 1.43 -19.47 -3.44
CA GLU A 194 0.98 -20.71 -4.08
C GLU A 194 -0.28 -21.30 -3.43
N LEU A 195 -0.75 -20.72 -2.31
CA LEU A 195 -1.98 -21.15 -1.63
C LEU A 195 -3.23 -20.76 -2.42
N ASP A 196 -4.35 -21.45 -2.19
CA ASP A 196 -5.62 -21.16 -2.86
C ASP A 196 -6.32 -19.90 -2.31
N ASP A 197 -6.04 -19.49 -1.07
CA ASP A 197 -6.70 -18.33 -0.43
C ASP A 197 -6.19 -17.00 -0.99
N ILE A 198 -7.05 -16.32 -1.73
CA ILE A 198 -6.78 -15.03 -2.39
C ILE A 198 -6.29 -13.96 -1.40
N HIS A 199 -6.84 -13.93 -0.17
CA HIS A 199 -6.47 -12.94 0.82
C HIS A 199 -5.06 -13.17 1.33
N ILE A 200 -4.70 -14.42 1.64
CA ILE A 200 -3.35 -14.76 2.10
C ILE A 200 -2.31 -14.35 1.06
N ARG A 201 -2.57 -14.63 -0.22
CA ARG A 201 -1.70 -14.24 -1.34
C ARG A 201 -1.54 -12.71 -1.43
N LEU A 202 -2.66 -11.99 -1.43
CA LEU A 202 -2.65 -10.51 -1.49
C LEU A 202 -1.92 -9.89 -0.30
N TYR A 203 -2.20 -10.37 0.92
CA TYR A 203 -1.53 -9.85 2.11
C TYR A 203 -0.04 -10.16 2.14
N SER A 204 0.36 -11.31 1.61
CA SER A 204 1.77 -11.66 1.50
C SER A 204 2.49 -10.73 0.52
N LEU A 205 1.90 -10.45 -0.65
CA LEU A 205 2.43 -9.48 -1.60
C LEU A 205 2.53 -8.07 -1.00
N GLN A 206 1.48 -7.62 -0.33
CA GLN A 206 1.46 -6.29 0.29
C GLN A 206 2.48 -6.16 1.42
N LEU A 207 2.66 -7.20 2.23
CA LEU A 207 3.66 -7.19 3.29
C LEU A 207 5.08 -7.18 2.70
N LEU A 208 5.33 -7.95 1.64
CA LEU A 208 6.61 -7.91 0.90
C LEU A 208 6.86 -6.52 0.30
N GLN A 209 5.84 -5.86 -0.28
CA GLN A 209 5.97 -4.49 -0.77
C GLN A 209 6.33 -3.52 0.35
N ALA A 210 5.72 -3.68 1.53
CA ALA A 210 6.00 -2.88 2.71
C ALA A 210 7.45 -3.07 3.20
N LEU A 211 7.97 -4.30 3.16
CA LEU A 211 9.37 -4.59 3.46
C LEU A 211 10.33 -4.00 2.42
N ILE A 212 9.93 -3.96 1.15
CA ILE A 212 10.71 -3.34 0.08
C ILE A 212 10.72 -1.82 0.19
N SER A 213 9.61 -1.19 0.57
CA SER A 213 9.54 0.28 0.71
C SER A 213 10.37 0.78 1.90
N THR A 214 10.44 0.01 2.98
CA THR A 214 11.11 0.40 4.22
C THR A 214 12.56 -0.06 4.33
N ARG A 215 12.87 -1.30 3.91
CA ARG A 215 14.20 -1.92 4.01
C ARG A 215 14.63 -2.57 2.67
N PRO A 216 14.69 -1.80 1.57
CA PRO A 216 14.88 -2.35 0.23
C PRO A 216 16.13 -3.22 0.09
N GLN A 217 17.27 -2.76 0.59
CA GLN A 217 18.55 -3.48 0.45
C GLN A 217 18.52 -4.82 1.17
N ARG A 218 18.04 -4.84 2.42
CA ARG A 218 17.96 -6.05 3.24
C ARG A 218 16.97 -7.04 2.65
N THR A 219 15.79 -6.58 2.27
CA THR A 219 14.73 -7.43 1.70
C THR A 219 15.19 -8.06 0.38
N LYS A 220 15.83 -7.31 -0.51
CA LYS A 220 16.41 -7.84 -1.77
C LYS A 220 17.48 -8.90 -1.52
N GLN A 221 18.34 -8.71 -0.52
CA GLN A 221 19.35 -9.71 -0.14
C GLN A 221 18.70 -11.00 0.36
N LEU A 222 17.61 -10.92 1.12
CA LEU A 222 16.90 -12.11 1.60
C LEU A 222 16.17 -12.83 0.46
N ILE A 223 15.53 -12.09 -0.46
CA ILE A 223 14.94 -12.67 -1.68
C ILE A 223 15.99 -13.44 -2.49
N LEU A 224 17.20 -12.90 -2.64
CA LEU A 224 18.29 -13.60 -3.35
C LEU A 224 18.83 -14.83 -2.59
N LYS A 225 18.69 -14.87 -1.25
CA LYS A 225 19.08 -16.04 -0.45
C LYS A 225 18.06 -17.17 -0.55
N SER A 226 16.81 -16.85 -0.84
CA SER A 226 15.76 -17.82 -1.10
C SER A 226 15.87 -18.34 -2.54
N PRO A 227 16.19 -19.63 -2.77
CA PRO A 227 16.44 -20.15 -4.12
C PRO A 227 15.24 -20.06 -5.05
N ALA A 228 14.01 -20.15 -4.52
CA ALA A 228 12.78 -20.20 -5.30
C ALA A 228 12.01 -18.87 -5.32
N ALA A 229 12.43 -17.86 -4.54
CA ALA A 229 11.64 -16.64 -4.37
C ALA A 229 11.37 -15.91 -5.68
N VAL A 230 12.40 -15.71 -6.52
CA VAL A 230 12.23 -15.00 -7.78
C VAL A 230 11.33 -15.78 -8.74
N SER A 231 11.51 -17.09 -8.86
CA SER A 231 10.70 -17.95 -9.73
C SER A 231 9.23 -17.95 -9.31
N LYS A 232 8.93 -18.06 -8.00
CA LYS A 232 7.56 -18.02 -7.48
C LYS A 232 6.89 -16.65 -7.65
N LEU A 233 7.66 -15.57 -7.49
CA LEU A 233 7.17 -14.22 -7.81
C LEU A 233 6.84 -14.09 -9.31
N CYS A 234 7.71 -14.58 -10.19
CA CYS A 234 7.46 -14.53 -11.63
C CYS A 234 6.28 -15.41 -12.04
N ALA A 235 6.10 -16.58 -11.42
CA ALA A 235 4.93 -17.44 -11.64
C ALA A 235 3.62 -16.72 -11.26
N THR A 236 3.66 -15.85 -10.24
CA THR A 236 2.50 -15.06 -9.80
C THR A 236 2.04 -14.04 -10.86
N LEU A 237 2.89 -13.64 -11.80
CA LEU A 237 2.51 -12.78 -12.93
C LEU A 237 1.54 -13.46 -13.91
N ASN A 238 1.51 -14.80 -13.96
CA ASN A 238 0.63 -15.55 -14.86
C ASN A 238 -0.73 -15.91 -14.24
N VAL A 239 -1.02 -15.40 -13.04
CA VAL A 239 -2.26 -15.71 -12.32
C VAL A 239 -3.44 -14.98 -12.97
N SER A 240 -4.53 -15.69 -13.24
CA SER A 240 -5.72 -15.12 -13.88
C SER A 240 -6.46 -14.09 -13.03
N TYR A 241 -6.28 -14.14 -11.70
CA TYR A 241 -6.89 -13.16 -10.80
C TYR A 241 -6.11 -11.84 -10.82
N GLU A 242 -6.60 -10.88 -11.59
CA GLU A 242 -5.95 -9.60 -11.87
C GLU A 242 -5.43 -8.87 -10.62
N PRO A 243 -6.15 -8.78 -9.48
CA PRO A 243 -5.63 -8.07 -8.31
C PRO A 243 -4.31 -8.66 -7.79
N ILE A 244 -4.15 -9.99 -7.78
CA ILE A 244 -2.89 -10.64 -7.36
C ILE A 244 -1.78 -10.36 -8.37
N ARG A 245 -2.08 -10.50 -9.67
CA ARG A 245 -1.15 -10.21 -10.76
C ARG A 245 -0.64 -8.77 -10.69
N ASN A 246 -1.55 -7.81 -10.51
CA ASN A 246 -1.23 -6.37 -10.49
C ASN A 246 -0.40 -6.01 -9.25
N GLU A 247 -0.73 -6.55 -8.07
CA GLU A 247 0.09 -6.39 -6.86
C GLU A 247 1.49 -7.02 -7.02
N CYS A 248 1.61 -8.12 -7.77
CA CYS A 248 2.90 -8.73 -8.05
C CYS A 248 3.76 -7.86 -8.98
N ILE A 249 3.17 -7.22 -10.01
CA ILE A 249 3.88 -6.27 -10.88
C ILE A 249 4.48 -5.13 -10.04
N LEU A 250 3.69 -4.53 -9.15
CA LEU A 250 4.13 -3.46 -8.25
C LEU A 250 5.26 -3.91 -7.32
N LEU A 251 5.14 -5.11 -6.74
CA LEU A 251 6.20 -5.70 -5.93
C LEU A 251 7.49 -5.87 -6.74
N LEU A 252 7.41 -6.46 -7.94
CA LEU A 252 8.56 -6.68 -8.78
C LEU A 252 9.23 -5.37 -9.18
N MET A 253 8.47 -4.30 -9.48
CA MET A 253 9.04 -2.97 -9.74
C MET A 253 9.96 -2.51 -8.60
N GLY A 254 9.52 -2.66 -7.34
CA GLY A 254 10.33 -2.33 -6.18
C GLY A 254 11.53 -3.26 -5.96
N VAL A 255 11.33 -4.57 -6.18
CA VAL A 255 12.35 -5.61 -5.98
C VAL A 255 13.49 -5.49 -7.01
N VAL A 256 13.18 -5.30 -8.29
CA VAL A 256 14.20 -5.27 -9.37
C VAL A 256 14.96 -3.94 -9.42
N LYS A 257 14.36 -2.86 -8.91
CA LYS A 257 14.94 -1.51 -8.97
C LYS A 257 16.35 -1.51 -8.37
N ASP A 258 17.32 -1.00 -9.12
CA ASP A 258 18.73 -0.87 -8.71
C ASP A 258 19.36 -2.20 -8.22
N ASN A 259 18.91 -3.38 -8.69
CA ASN A 259 19.49 -4.67 -8.34
C ASN A 259 19.78 -5.53 -9.58
N PHE A 260 21.02 -5.50 -10.06
CA PHE A 260 21.48 -6.21 -11.26
C PHE A 260 21.20 -7.72 -11.24
N ASN A 261 21.39 -8.38 -10.10
CA ASN A 261 21.23 -9.83 -10.01
C ASN A 261 19.76 -10.23 -10.12
N ILE A 262 18.86 -9.54 -9.41
CA ILE A 262 17.42 -9.86 -9.49
C ILE A 262 16.86 -9.51 -10.86
N GLN A 263 17.28 -8.39 -11.48
CA GLN A 263 16.89 -8.05 -12.86
C GLN A 263 17.21 -9.20 -13.83
N LYS A 264 18.38 -9.84 -13.72
CA LYS A 264 18.75 -10.97 -14.59
C LYS A 264 17.90 -12.21 -14.31
N LEU A 265 17.65 -12.52 -13.03
CA LEU A 265 16.84 -13.67 -12.65
C LEU A 265 15.40 -13.52 -13.15
N VAL A 266 14.80 -12.34 -13.00
CA VAL A 266 13.44 -12.06 -13.48
C VAL A 266 13.33 -12.18 -15.00
N VAL A 267 14.32 -11.69 -15.75
CA VAL A 267 14.34 -11.86 -17.22
C VAL A 267 14.50 -13.33 -17.63
N PHE A 268 15.29 -14.10 -16.89
CA PHE A 268 15.45 -15.54 -17.14
C PHE A 268 14.14 -16.32 -16.98
N GLU A 269 13.24 -15.87 -16.10
CA GLU A 269 11.89 -16.41 -15.91
C GLU A 269 10.86 -15.94 -16.97
N ASN A 270 11.36 -15.51 -18.14
CA ASN A 270 10.55 -15.04 -19.27
C ASN A 270 9.63 -13.85 -18.98
N ALA A 271 10.04 -12.95 -18.07
CA ALA A 271 9.20 -11.84 -17.66
C ALA A 271 8.80 -10.88 -18.80
N PHE A 272 9.67 -10.67 -19.81
CA PHE A 272 9.33 -9.73 -20.90
C PHE A 272 8.09 -10.17 -21.68
N ASP A 273 8.01 -11.44 -22.09
CA ASP A 273 6.86 -11.93 -22.85
C ASP A 273 5.57 -11.90 -22.01
N ILE A 274 5.66 -12.25 -20.72
CA ILE A 274 4.52 -12.17 -19.80
C ILE A 274 4.02 -10.72 -19.70
N LEU A 275 4.92 -9.76 -19.50
CA LEU A 275 4.55 -8.34 -19.39
C LEU A 275 3.96 -7.78 -20.67
N TYR A 276 4.50 -8.14 -21.84
CA TYR A 276 3.90 -7.74 -23.13
C TYR A 276 2.53 -8.34 -23.35
N ALA A 277 2.31 -9.60 -22.98
CA ALA A 277 1.00 -10.24 -23.08
C ALA A 277 -0.03 -9.51 -22.20
N ILE A 278 0.34 -9.08 -21.00
CA ILE A 278 -0.52 -8.26 -20.13
C ILE A 278 -0.80 -6.90 -20.79
N ILE A 279 0.22 -6.23 -21.33
CA ILE A 279 0.05 -4.92 -22.01
C ILE A 279 -0.92 -5.04 -23.19
N GLU A 280 -0.80 -6.09 -24.01
CA GLU A 280 -1.68 -6.33 -25.15
C GLU A 280 -3.13 -6.62 -24.73
N GLN A 281 -3.32 -7.45 -23.70
CA GLN A 281 -4.64 -7.75 -23.13
C GLN A 281 -5.34 -6.51 -22.58
N GLU A 282 -4.59 -5.58 -21.99
CA GLU A 282 -5.11 -4.31 -21.46
C GLU A 282 -5.30 -3.23 -22.53
N GLY A 283 -5.03 -3.51 -23.82
CA GLY A 283 -5.26 -2.59 -24.93
C GLY A 283 -4.06 -1.71 -25.33
N GLY A 284 -2.85 -2.07 -24.92
CA GLY A 284 -1.64 -1.33 -25.27
C GLY A 284 -1.62 0.08 -24.68
N ILE A 285 -1.23 1.08 -25.47
CA ILE A 285 -1.15 2.48 -25.00
C ILE A 285 -2.50 3.01 -24.49
N GLU A 286 -3.61 2.51 -25.00
CA GLU A 286 -4.96 2.90 -24.58
C GLU A 286 -5.41 2.33 -23.23
N GLY A 287 -4.63 1.38 -22.69
CA GLY A 287 -4.93 0.68 -21.45
C GLY A 287 -4.83 1.53 -20.20
N ASN A 288 -5.16 0.89 -19.07
CA ASN A 288 -5.20 1.52 -17.75
C ASN A 288 -3.79 1.59 -17.11
N ILE A 289 -3.75 1.92 -15.82
CA ILE A 289 -2.51 2.04 -15.03
C ILE A 289 -1.65 0.77 -15.03
N VAL A 290 -2.24 -0.41 -15.21
CA VAL A 290 -1.48 -1.68 -15.26
C VAL A 290 -0.50 -1.69 -16.43
N VAL A 291 -0.85 -1.05 -17.56
CA VAL A 291 0.08 -0.91 -18.69
C VAL A 291 1.29 -0.06 -18.32
N GLN A 292 1.06 1.06 -17.62
CA GLN A 292 2.15 1.90 -17.10
C GLN A 292 3.04 1.11 -16.14
N ASP A 293 2.47 0.32 -15.23
CA ASP A 293 3.21 -0.47 -14.26
C ASP A 293 4.06 -1.55 -14.97
N CYS A 294 3.51 -2.25 -15.96
CA CYS A 294 4.24 -3.20 -16.80
C CYS A 294 5.40 -2.53 -17.54
N LEU A 295 5.16 -1.38 -18.19
CA LEU A 295 6.20 -0.63 -18.90
C LEU A 295 7.29 -0.12 -17.95
N SER A 296 6.90 0.31 -16.75
CA SER A 296 7.82 0.75 -15.70
C SER A 296 8.67 -0.41 -15.19
N LEU A 297 8.09 -1.60 -15.04
CA LEU A 297 8.83 -2.81 -14.69
C LEU A 297 9.82 -3.19 -15.80
N ILE A 298 9.42 -3.16 -17.08
CA ILE A 298 10.32 -3.38 -18.22
C ILE A 298 11.48 -2.38 -18.19
N SER A 299 11.20 -1.10 -17.98
CA SER A 299 12.21 -0.06 -17.85
C SER A 299 13.19 -0.36 -16.71
N ASN A 300 12.70 -0.75 -15.53
CA ASN A 300 13.54 -1.13 -14.40
C ASN A 300 14.38 -2.38 -14.65
N LEU A 301 13.92 -3.34 -15.46
CA LEU A 301 14.68 -4.53 -15.85
C LEU A 301 15.83 -4.20 -16.82
N LEU A 302 15.70 -3.14 -17.62
CA LEU A 302 16.67 -2.71 -18.63
C LEU A 302 17.65 -1.67 -18.11
N LYS A 303 17.24 -0.85 -17.14
CA LYS A 303 18.03 0.26 -16.62
C LYS A 303 19.35 -0.23 -16.02
N TYR A 304 20.46 0.29 -16.56
CA TYR A 304 21.84 -0.06 -16.19
C TYR A 304 22.17 -1.57 -16.27
N ASN A 305 21.47 -2.34 -17.12
CA ASN A 305 21.71 -3.77 -17.29
C ASN A 305 21.94 -4.15 -18.75
N SER A 306 23.21 -4.11 -19.17
CA SER A 306 23.61 -4.41 -20.55
C SER A 306 23.32 -5.85 -20.98
N THR A 307 23.29 -6.80 -20.03
CA THR A 307 22.89 -8.20 -20.33
C THR A 307 21.42 -8.27 -20.72
N ASN A 308 20.54 -7.65 -19.92
CA ASN A 308 19.12 -7.63 -20.21
C ASN A 308 18.80 -6.83 -21.47
N GLN A 309 19.50 -5.71 -21.72
CA GLN A 309 19.35 -4.94 -22.96
C GLN A 309 19.68 -5.77 -24.21
N LYS A 310 20.79 -6.52 -24.19
CA LYS A 310 21.15 -7.42 -25.30
C LYS A 310 20.09 -8.51 -25.51
N PHE A 311 19.69 -9.18 -24.43
CA PHE A 311 18.67 -10.22 -24.50
C PHE A 311 17.35 -9.66 -25.08
N PHE A 312 16.92 -8.50 -24.62
CA PHE A 312 15.71 -7.83 -25.10
C PHE A 312 15.72 -7.50 -26.60
N ILE A 313 16.90 -7.17 -27.14
CA ILE A 313 17.07 -6.94 -28.58
C ILE A 313 17.01 -8.28 -29.33
N GLU A 314 17.72 -9.30 -28.85
CA GLU A 314 17.78 -10.63 -29.45
C GLU A 314 16.42 -11.35 -29.47
N THR A 315 15.55 -11.06 -28.50
CA THR A 315 14.20 -11.66 -28.41
C THR A 315 13.10 -10.87 -29.12
N ASN A 316 13.45 -9.91 -29.98
CA ASN A 316 12.50 -9.04 -30.70
C ASN A 316 11.54 -8.25 -29.79
N CYS A 317 11.86 -8.07 -28.51
CA CYS A 317 11.03 -7.26 -27.61
C CYS A 317 11.05 -5.77 -28.00
N LEU A 318 12.11 -5.34 -28.69
CA LEU A 318 12.22 -3.99 -29.26
C LEU A 318 11.17 -3.72 -30.34
N LEU A 319 10.80 -4.73 -31.14
CA LEU A 319 9.72 -4.63 -32.13
C LEU A 319 8.37 -4.37 -31.44
N LYS A 320 8.11 -5.08 -30.32
CA LYS A 320 6.88 -4.89 -29.53
C LYS A 320 6.78 -3.46 -28.96
N LEU A 321 7.89 -2.85 -28.52
CA LEU A 321 7.91 -1.42 -28.16
C LEU A 321 7.59 -0.51 -29.36
N ALA A 322 8.16 -0.79 -30.53
CA ALA A 322 7.90 0.00 -31.73
C ALA A 322 6.42 -0.07 -32.13
N GLN A 323 5.79 -1.24 -32.02
CA GLN A 323 4.36 -1.42 -32.28
C GLN A 323 3.50 -0.56 -31.33
N LEU A 324 3.84 -0.50 -30.04
CA LEU A 324 3.15 0.37 -29.08
C LEU A 324 3.27 1.86 -29.44
N ILE A 325 4.44 2.30 -29.90
CA ILE A 325 4.65 3.69 -30.34
C ILE A 325 3.87 3.99 -31.64
N GLN A 326 3.70 3.00 -32.50
CA GLN A 326 2.94 3.14 -33.74
C GLN A 326 1.42 3.08 -33.53
N GLN A 327 0.95 2.45 -32.46
CA GLN A 327 -0.48 2.27 -32.17
C GLN A 327 -1.29 3.57 -32.28
N PRO A 328 -0.84 4.75 -31.76
CA PRO A 328 -1.58 6.00 -31.91
C PRO A 328 -1.55 6.64 -33.29
N LEU A 329 -0.68 6.17 -34.19
CA LEU A 329 -0.51 6.69 -35.54
C LEU A 329 -1.39 5.95 -36.56
N VAL A 330 -1.89 4.76 -36.22
CA VAL A 330 -2.74 3.95 -37.08
C VAL A 330 -4.20 4.35 -36.89
N GLU A 331 -4.91 4.62 -37.98
CA GLU A 331 -6.37 4.85 -37.93
C GLU A 331 -7.08 3.54 -37.56
N SER A 332 -7.68 3.51 -36.37
CA SER A 332 -8.56 2.44 -35.92
C SER A 332 -9.96 2.60 -36.52
N GLU A 333 -10.71 1.49 -36.65
CA GLU A 333 -12.13 1.51 -37.04
C GLU A 333 -13.00 2.37 -36.11
N LEU A 334 -12.54 2.59 -34.88
CA LEU A 334 -13.21 3.41 -33.86
C LEU A 334 -12.81 4.89 -33.90
N GLY A 335 -11.97 5.29 -34.87
CA GLY A 335 -11.44 6.64 -34.99
C GLY A 335 -10.08 6.83 -34.31
N PRO A 336 -9.56 8.07 -34.26
CA PRO A 336 -8.26 8.37 -33.68
C PRO A 336 -8.26 8.17 -32.16
N ILE A 337 -7.09 7.87 -31.58
CA ILE A 337 -6.93 7.72 -30.14
C ILE A 337 -7.37 8.99 -29.40
N VAL A 338 -8.26 8.82 -28.41
CA VAL A 338 -8.62 9.88 -27.46
C VAL A 338 -7.56 9.96 -26.37
N TRP A 339 -6.86 11.08 -26.26
CA TRP A 339 -5.82 11.25 -25.24
C TRP A 339 -6.41 11.59 -23.87
N ASN A 340 -5.87 10.97 -22.83
CA ASN A 340 -6.06 11.31 -21.43
C ASN A 340 -4.71 11.23 -20.71
N ASP A 341 -4.67 11.63 -19.44
CA ASP A 341 -3.43 11.64 -18.67
C ASP A 341 -2.77 10.25 -18.59
N GLN A 342 -3.55 9.18 -18.39
CA GLN A 342 -3.02 7.81 -18.29
C GLN A 342 -2.38 7.33 -19.61
N ARG A 343 -3.06 7.54 -20.74
CA ARG A 343 -2.57 7.17 -22.07
C ARG A 343 -1.30 7.94 -22.44
N LEU A 344 -1.25 9.21 -22.06
CA LEU A 344 -0.06 10.03 -22.19
C LEU A 344 1.10 9.46 -21.33
N GLN A 345 0.85 9.07 -20.08
CA GLN A 345 1.86 8.44 -19.23
C GLN A 345 2.35 7.10 -19.78
N ASN A 346 1.46 6.28 -20.36
CA ASN A 346 1.83 5.03 -21.02
C ASN A 346 2.80 5.30 -22.19
N LEU A 347 2.50 6.31 -23.02
CA LEU A 347 3.37 6.69 -24.14
C LEU A 347 4.72 7.25 -23.65
N ILE A 348 4.71 8.15 -22.66
CA ILE A 348 5.94 8.71 -22.07
C ILE A 348 6.82 7.60 -21.53
N THR A 349 6.27 6.66 -20.76
CA THR A 349 7.01 5.53 -20.18
C THR A 349 7.58 4.61 -21.27
N THR A 350 6.83 4.40 -22.36
CA THR A 350 7.30 3.64 -23.53
C THR A 350 8.49 4.33 -24.18
N LEU A 351 8.41 5.64 -24.41
CA LEU A 351 9.51 6.44 -24.98
C LEU A 351 10.73 6.49 -24.06
N ASP A 352 10.53 6.63 -22.74
CA ASP A 352 11.62 6.59 -21.77
C ASP A 352 12.31 5.22 -21.72
N THR A 353 11.56 4.13 -21.94
CA THR A 353 12.12 2.79 -22.10
C THR A 353 12.99 2.70 -23.35
N VAL A 354 12.56 3.27 -24.48
CA VAL A 354 13.36 3.36 -25.71
C VAL A 354 14.63 4.18 -25.49
N ARG A 355 14.56 5.26 -24.70
CA ARG A 355 15.71 6.12 -24.41
C ARG A 355 16.86 5.36 -23.75
N LEU A 356 16.59 4.26 -23.03
CA LEU A 356 17.62 3.42 -22.41
C LEU A 356 18.60 2.80 -23.42
N PHE A 357 18.22 2.68 -24.69
CA PHE A 357 19.04 2.09 -25.76
C PHE A 357 19.87 3.11 -26.55
N VAL A 358 19.64 4.41 -26.33
CA VAL A 358 20.27 5.51 -27.07
C VAL A 358 21.07 6.46 -26.17
N VAL A 359 21.31 6.10 -24.91
CA VAL A 359 22.14 6.89 -23.99
C VAL A 359 23.60 6.81 -24.40
N ASP A 360 24.22 7.97 -24.62
CA ASP A 360 25.65 8.11 -24.93
C ASP A 360 26.53 7.39 -23.88
N GLY A 361 27.48 6.57 -24.35
CA GLY A 361 28.37 5.78 -23.49
C GLY A 361 27.91 4.35 -23.20
N THR A 362 26.71 3.95 -23.61
CA THR A 362 26.28 2.54 -23.60
C THR A 362 27.12 1.71 -24.59
N GLN A 363 27.66 0.57 -24.16
CA GLN A 363 28.42 -0.30 -25.07
C GLN A 363 27.49 -0.93 -26.10
N GLY A 364 27.77 -0.74 -27.38
CA GLY A 364 26.96 -1.29 -28.47
C GLY A 364 25.81 -0.41 -28.96
N ILE A 365 25.76 0.89 -28.60
CA ILE A 365 24.72 1.83 -29.08
C ILE A 365 24.48 1.74 -30.58
N SER A 366 25.53 1.71 -31.41
CA SER A 366 25.37 1.63 -32.86
C SER A 366 24.66 0.35 -33.31
N GLN A 367 24.88 -0.78 -32.62
CA GLN A 367 24.15 -2.02 -32.87
C GLN A 367 22.69 -1.89 -32.42
N MET A 368 22.43 -1.25 -31.27
CA MET A 368 21.07 -1.02 -30.77
C MET A 368 20.27 -0.07 -31.68
N GLN A 369 20.90 1.01 -32.14
CA GLN A 369 20.31 1.96 -33.09
C GLN A 369 20.03 1.29 -34.44
N THR A 370 20.95 0.46 -34.93
CA THR A 370 20.73 -0.32 -36.16
C THR A 370 19.57 -1.30 -35.98
N ALA A 371 19.53 -2.03 -34.85
CA ALA A 371 18.43 -2.95 -34.54
C ALA A 371 17.07 -2.22 -34.41
N MET A 372 17.04 -1.01 -33.86
CA MET A 372 15.83 -0.18 -33.84
C MET A 372 15.35 0.16 -35.24
N VAL A 373 16.27 0.60 -36.12
CA VAL A 373 15.93 0.93 -37.52
C VAL A 373 15.49 -0.30 -38.29
N ASP A 374 16.16 -1.43 -38.10
CA ASP A 374 15.84 -2.69 -38.79
C ASP A 374 14.52 -3.29 -38.28
N SER A 375 14.20 -3.15 -36.99
CA SER A 375 12.92 -3.61 -36.42
C SER A 375 11.71 -2.89 -37.02
N GLN A 376 11.87 -1.70 -37.59
CA GLN A 376 10.77 -0.98 -38.26
C GLN A 376 10.62 -1.34 -39.74
N ARG A 377 11.52 -2.15 -40.31
CA ARG A 377 11.37 -2.58 -41.71
C ARG A 377 10.31 -3.70 -41.77
N PRO A 378 9.26 -3.58 -42.61
CA PRO A 378 8.35 -4.68 -42.83
C PRO A 378 9.14 -5.88 -43.36
N SER A 379 8.91 -7.05 -42.76
CA SER A 379 9.41 -8.34 -43.24
C SER A 379 9.09 -8.43 -44.73
N ARG A 380 10.11 -8.42 -45.58
CA ARG A 380 9.94 -8.56 -47.03
C ARG A 380 9.42 -9.93 -47.40
#